data_AF-A0A1B6NPY6-F1
#
_entry.id   AF-A0A1B6NPY6-F1
#
_cell.length_a   1.000
_cell.length_b   1.000
_cell.length_c   1.000
_cell.angle_alpha   90.00
_cell.angle_beta   90.00
_cell.angle_gamma   90.00
#
_symmetry.space_group_name_H-M   'P 1'
#
loop_
_entity.id
_entity.type
_entity.pdbx_description
1 polymer ?
#
loop_
_entity_poly.entity_id
_entity_poly.type
_entity_poly.pdbx_seq_one_letter_code
_entity_poly.pdbx_strand_id
1 'polypeptide(L)' 'LMPFAGNPRQEMPHGLPFTLPDYLQLVDITSRYLHPNKRGKVQHNLPSILERLNIEHEHW' A
#
# COMPACT_ATOMS: atom_id res chain seq x y z
N LEU A 1 -0.14 -3.35 -17.96
CA LEU A 1 0.03 -2.91 -16.55
C LEU A 1 1.51 -2.90 -16.23
N MET A 2 1.98 -1.92 -15.46
CA MET A 2 3.39 -1.85 -15.03
C MET A 2 3.66 -2.96 -14.00
N PRO A 3 4.77 -3.72 -14.09
CA PRO A 3 5.08 -4.78 -13.13
C PRO A 3 5.47 -4.21 -11.77
N PHE A 4 5.28 -4.99 -10.70
CA PHE A 4 5.79 -4.67 -9.37
C PHE A 4 7.30 -4.91 -9.33
N ALA A 5 8.09 -3.85 -9.16
CA ALA A 5 9.55 -3.93 -9.02
C ALA A 5 9.98 -4.26 -7.57
N GLY A 6 9.05 -4.17 -6.61
CA GLY A 6 9.32 -4.43 -5.20
C GLY A 6 9.95 -3.22 -4.52
N ASN A 7 10.70 -3.46 -3.45
CA ASN A 7 11.28 -2.38 -2.65
C ASN A 7 12.38 -1.61 -3.41
N PRO A 8 12.49 -0.28 -3.19
CA PRO A 8 13.56 0.53 -3.76
C PRO A 8 14.95 -0.03 -3.48
N ARG A 9 15.80 -0.08 -4.50
CA ARG A 9 17.19 -0.54 -4.44
C ARG A 9 18.04 0.19 -5.48
N GLN A 10 19.36 0.18 -5.28
CA GLN A 10 20.34 0.95 -6.06
C GLN A 10 20.26 0.68 -7.59
N GLU A 11 19.87 -0.54 -7.98
CA GLU A 11 19.55 -0.93 -9.36
C GLU A 11 18.09 -1.38 -9.47
N MET A 12 17.17 -0.41 -9.49
CA MET A 12 15.74 -0.71 -9.53
C MET A 12 15.30 -1.05 -10.96
N PRO A 13 14.72 -2.24 -11.20
CA PRO A 13 14.15 -2.55 -12.50
C PRO A 13 12.95 -1.63 -12.77
N HIS A 14 12.67 -1.37 -14.04
CA HIS A 14 11.56 -0.52 -14.43
C HIS A 14 10.22 -1.14 -13.96
N GLY A 15 9.56 -0.49 -13.00
CA GLY A 15 8.33 -0.97 -12.41
C GLY A 15 7.90 -0.18 -11.18
N LEU A 16 6.80 -0.59 -10.57
CA LEU A 16 6.24 0.05 -9.38
C LEU A 16 7.14 -0.23 -8.16
N PRO A 17 7.52 0.80 -7.37
CA PRO A 17 8.43 0.68 -6.21
C PRO A 17 7.76 0.08 -4.96
N PHE A 18 6.93 -0.94 -5.14
CA PHE A 18 6.27 -1.67 -4.07
C PHE A 18 5.96 -3.09 -4.52
N THR A 19 5.71 -3.96 -3.53
CA THR A 19 5.39 -5.36 -3.78
C THR A 19 3.87 -5.55 -3.98
N LEU A 20 3.47 -6.68 -4.57
CA LEU A 20 2.04 -7.04 -4.64
C LEU A 20 1.37 -7.10 -3.25
N PRO A 21 1.99 -7.69 -2.20
CA PRO A 21 1.47 -7.60 -0.84
C PRO A 21 1.22 -6.18 -0.35
N ASP A 22 2.15 -5.25 -0.61
CA ASP A 22 1.98 -3.84 -0.22
C ASP A 22 0.76 -3.22 -0.92
N TYR A 23 0.57 -3.51 -2.20
CA TYR A 23 -0.58 -3.06 -2.97
C TYR A 23 -1.91 -3.63 -2.44
N LEU A 24 -1.96 -4.94 -2.17
CA LEU A 24 -3.16 -5.57 -1.64
C LEU A 24 -3.50 -5.06 -0.23
N GLN A 25 -2.49 -4.76 0.58
CA GLN A 25 -2.69 -4.15 1.90
C GLN A 25 -3.30 -2.75 1.77
N LEU A 26 -2.79 -1.93 0.84
CA LEU A 26 -3.39 -0.64 0.53
C LEU A 26 -4.84 -0.79 0.08
N VAL A 27 -5.14 -1.69 -0.87
CA VAL A 27 -6.50 -1.96 -1.34
C VAL A 27 -7.43 -2.41 -0.20
N ASP A 28 -6.95 -3.26 0.73
CA ASP A 28 -7.79 -3.72 1.84
C ASP A 28 -8.15 -2.56 2.77
N ILE A 29 -7.17 -1.77 3.19
CA ILE A 29 -7.36 -0.63 4.13
C ILE A 29 -8.29 0.41 3.51
N THR A 30 -8.08 0.74 2.25
CA THR A 30 -8.88 1.72 1.52
C THR A 30 -10.30 1.26 1.34
N SER A 31 -10.51 -0.01 0.94
CA SER A 31 -11.85 -0.58 0.83
C SER A 31 -12.62 -0.57 2.15
N ARG A 32 -11.91 -0.67 3.29
CA ARG A 32 -12.51 -0.60 4.63
C ARG A 32 -12.80 0.83 5.08
N TYR A 33 -12.00 1.82 4.66
CA TYR A 33 -12.32 3.23 4.90
C TYR A 33 -13.61 3.64 4.19
N LEU A 34 -13.79 3.20 2.93
CA LEU A 34 -15.05 3.42 2.19
C LEU A 34 -16.21 2.56 2.73
N HIS A 35 -15.93 1.35 3.22
CA HIS A 35 -16.94 0.42 3.74
C HIS A 35 -16.58 -0.10 5.14
N PRO A 36 -16.81 0.70 6.20
CA PRO A 36 -16.40 0.36 7.57
C PRO A 36 -17.08 -0.89 8.14
N ASN A 37 -18.20 -1.32 7.55
CA ASN A 37 -18.93 -2.52 7.98
C ASN A 37 -18.37 -3.85 7.41
N LYS A 38 -17.23 -3.82 6.69
CA LYS A 38 -16.60 -5.02 6.12
C LYS A 38 -15.89 -5.82 7.22
N ARG A 39 -16.33 -7.07 7.45
CA ARG A 39 -15.79 -8.00 8.47
C ARG A 39 -14.27 -8.25 8.28
N GLY A 40 -13.48 -8.24 9.36
CA GLY A 40 -12.03 -8.53 9.35
C GLY A 40 -11.28 -7.94 10.56
N LYS A 41 -10.12 -8.51 10.92
CA LYS A 41 -9.33 -8.17 12.11
C LYS A 41 -8.68 -6.79 11.96
N VAL A 42 -8.83 -5.94 12.97
CA VAL A 42 -8.18 -4.62 13.06
C VAL A 42 -6.70 -4.82 13.37
N GLN A 43 -5.84 -4.58 12.40
CA GLN A 43 -4.50 -4.06 12.69
C GLN A 43 -4.52 -2.60 12.28
N HIS A 44 -4.47 -1.72 13.28
CA HIS A 44 -4.28 -0.27 13.10
C HIS A 44 -2.87 0.08 12.59
N ASN A 45 -2.06 -0.92 12.21
CA ASN A 45 -0.76 -0.66 11.64
C ASN A 45 -0.96 -0.12 10.22
N LEU A 46 -0.59 1.15 10.08
CA LEU A 46 -0.50 1.83 8.82
C LEU A 46 0.29 0.99 7.81
N PRO A 47 -0.16 0.90 6.55
CA PRO A 47 0.60 0.18 5.56
C PRO A 47 1.85 1.00 5.26
N SER A 48 3.02 0.42 5.53
CA SER A 48 4.34 1.05 5.32
C SER A 48 4.59 1.52 3.88
N ILE A 49 3.69 1.21 2.95
CA ILE A 49 3.68 1.75 1.59
C ILE A 49 3.34 3.25 1.54
N LEU A 50 2.49 3.77 2.43
CA LEU A 50 2.11 5.18 2.42
C LEU A 50 3.30 6.07 2.79
N GLU A 51 4.05 5.67 3.81
CA GLU A 51 5.33 6.30 4.19
C GLU A 51 6.34 6.26 3.05
N ARG A 52 6.47 5.11 2.37
CA ARG A 52 7.38 4.94 1.22
C ARG A 52 6.99 5.81 0.03
N LEU A 53 5.70 6.03 -0.20
CA LEU A 53 5.18 6.88 -1.28
C LEU A 53 5.12 8.37 -0.90
N ASN A 54 5.52 8.71 0.34
CA ASN A 54 5.42 10.06 0.89
C ASN A 54 4.00 10.64 0.78
N ILE A 55 2.99 9.80 1.01
CA ILE A 55 1.58 10.20 1.05
C ILE A 55 1.21 10.42 2.52
N GLU A 56 0.92 11.67 2.87
CA GLU A 56 0.49 12.03 4.21
C GLU A 56 -0.90 11.47 4.52
N HIS A 57 -1.14 11.20 5.80
CA HIS A 57 -2.38 10.61 6.28
C HIS A 57 -3.59 11.49 6.02
N GLU A 58 -3.47 12.82 6.16
CA GLU A 58 -4.57 13.73 5.92
C GLU A 58 -4.92 13.86 4.42
N HIS A 59 -4.01 13.45 3.55
CA HIS A 59 -4.16 13.50 2.09
C HIS A 59 -4.59 12.15 1.49
N TRP A 60 -4.81 11.14 2.34
CA TRP A 60 -5.33 9.83 1.97
C TRP A 60 -6.82 9.70 2.28
#